data_AF-A0A9D9S9H0-F1
#
_entry.id   AF-A0A9D9S9H0-F1
#
_cell.length_a   1.000
_cell.length_b   1.000
_cell.length_c   1.000
_cell.angle_alpha   90.00
_cell.angle_beta   90.00
_cell.angle_gamma   90.00
#
_symmetry.space_group_name_H-M   'P 1'
#
loop_
_entity.id
_entity.type
_entity.pdbx_description
1 polymer ?
#
loop_
_entity_poly.entity_id
_entity_poly.type
_entity_poly.pdbx_seq_one_letter_code
_entity_poly.pdbx_strand_id
1 'polypeptide(L)'
;MTTGIRYEHDYIIGGPARGRVTPDFRLSEYARPDGSLRVHRELVAAVQLVRNDLAQGVSIAGVLPRGSTGRGLDGRFAWLKSASLPALAASAARVARDGWLLRIESHGDVLYVEMPDPDKLPALAAERALDLAIAVTAAFETSGDPHLQVTGNFDGAGLSFGPLQVNLGTGTLQELFRRHAGRDEARLRACFGALWPEWQRMLRLPSRVQQVKWGDALSRGPRKSGFDPAWTAALQAVGHDAVFRSEMLRYAYDTYGRKLIVALAWLRGVRPIAIRNFRCLAALYDLCVQQGSLDKAHPAIRRRIEREDPQDPFALTRIAVEERGRTASEQWRADCISRRLCILEREPVKVIEAGQTAQRDNPQLYLLRNASVNQMERYLS
;
A
#
# COMPACT_ATOMS: atom_id res chain seq x y z
N MET A 1 1.87 10.14 9.92
CA MET A 1 0.91 10.00 11.02
C MET A 1 1.48 10.64 12.27
N THR A 2 0.61 11.17 13.12
CA THR A 2 1.03 11.89 14.33
C THR A 2 1.63 10.90 15.31
N THR A 3 2.85 11.16 15.78
CA THR A 3 3.47 10.36 16.82
C THR A 3 2.63 10.41 18.11
N GLY A 4 2.60 9.30 18.86
CA GLY A 4 1.95 9.25 20.17
C GLY A 4 0.49 8.77 20.20
N ILE A 5 -0.04 8.20 19.11
CA ILE A 5 -1.25 7.37 19.21
C ILE A 5 -0.92 6.13 20.07
N ARG A 6 -1.81 5.79 21.01
CA ARG A 6 -1.67 4.64 21.92
C ARG A 6 -2.62 3.53 21.52
N TYR A 7 -2.11 2.30 21.53
CA TYR A 7 -2.84 1.11 21.11
C TYR A 7 -2.90 0.07 22.23
N GLU A 8 -4.01 -0.68 22.26
CA GLU A 8 -4.20 -1.88 23.06
C GLU A 8 -4.92 -2.92 22.19
N HIS A 9 -4.25 -4.00 21.80
CA HIS A 9 -4.85 -5.06 20.96
C HIS A 9 -5.59 -4.52 19.70
N ASP A 10 -4.92 -3.66 18.91
CA ASP A 10 -5.50 -2.97 17.75
C ASP A 10 -6.69 -2.01 18.04
N TYR A 11 -7.01 -1.75 19.31
CA TYR A 11 -7.83 -0.61 19.71
C TYR A 11 -6.97 0.63 19.90
N ILE A 12 -7.44 1.75 19.38
CA ILE A 12 -6.90 3.07 19.68
C ILE A 12 -7.53 3.55 21.00
N ILE A 13 -6.68 3.74 22.01
CA ILE A 13 -7.10 4.06 23.39
C ILE A 13 -6.64 5.44 23.86
N GLY A 14 -5.90 6.19 23.01
CA GLY A 14 -5.52 7.55 23.32
C GLY A 14 -4.46 8.11 22.38
N GLY A 15 -4.05 9.35 22.66
CA GLY A 15 -3.08 10.10 21.88
C GLY A 15 -3.48 11.57 21.73
N PRO A 16 -2.74 12.36 20.93
CA PRO A 16 -3.08 13.75 20.69
C PRO A 16 -4.45 13.88 20.01
N ALA A 17 -5.33 14.76 20.49
CA ALA A 17 -6.68 14.94 19.94
C ALA A 17 -6.69 15.25 18.44
N ARG A 18 -5.74 16.08 17.97
CA ARG A 18 -5.55 16.41 16.55
C ARG A 18 -4.75 15.35 15.77
N GLY A 19 -4.39 14.24 16.42
CA GLY A 19 -3.65 13.15 15.81
C GLY A 19 -4.46 12.50 14.71
N ARG A 20 -3.89 12.36 13.51
CA ARG A 20 -4.55 11.68 12.39
C ARG A 20 -4.46 10.17 12.59
N VAL A 21 -5.61 9.51 12.60
CA VAL A 21 -5.72 8.04 12.67
C VAL A 21 -5.83 7.42 11.26
N THR A 22 -6.34 8.20 10.30
CA THR A 22 -6.31 7.96 8.86
C THR A 22 -6.09 9.31 8.14
N PRO A 23 -5.91 9.36 6.81
CA PRO A 23 -5.70 10.62 6.10
C PRO A 23 -6.76 11.69 6.39
N ASP A 24 -8.03 11.30 6.52
CA ASP A 24 -9.13 12.24 6.65
C ASP A 24 -9.75 12.34 8.04
N PHE A 25 -9.43 11.42 8.96
CA PHE A 25 -10.02 11.41 10.29
C PHE A 25 -8.98 11.60 11.40
N ARG A 26 -9.35 12.40 12.38
CA ARG A 26 -8.58 12.68 13.60
C ARG A 26 -9.10 11.85 14.77
N LEU A 27 -8.23 11.64 15.75
CA LEU A 27 -8.54 10.89 16.96
C LEU A 27 -9.74 11.48 17.72
N SER A 28 -9.82 12.81 17.83
CA SER A 28 -10.91 13.49 18.53
C SER A 28 -12.30 13.19 17.97
N GLU A 29 -12.41 12.82 16.70
CA GLU A 29 -13.70 12.51 16.06
C GLU A 29 -14.28 11.18 16.55
N TYR A 30 -13.46 10.32 17.13
CA TYR A 30 -13.86 9.05 17.75
C TYR A 30 -13.96 9.15 19.28
N ALA A 31 -13.72 10.32 19.86
CA ALA A 31 -13.80 10.51 21.31
C ALA A 31 -15.26 10.45 21.78
N ARG A 32 -15.46 9.83 22.93
CA ARG A 32 -16.74 9.89 23.65
C ARG A 32 -16.93 11.30 24.24
N PRO A 33 -18.16 11.65 24.67
CA PRO A 33 -18.43 12.95 25.29
C PRO A 33 -17.59 13.25 26.54
N ASP A 34 -17.14 12.22 27.26
CA ASP A 34 -16.23 12.32 28.41
C ASP A 34 -14.75 12.45 28.03
N GLY A 35 -14.43 12.48 26.73
CA GLY A 35 -13.07 12.53 26.19
C GLY A 35 -12.35 11.18 26.13
N SER A 36 -12.96 10.10 26.65
CA SER A 36 -12.37 8.76 26.56
C SER A 36 -12.41 8.22 25.13
N LEU A 37 -11.46 7.33 24.82
CA LEU A 37 -11.25 6.77 23.48
C LEU A 37 -11.17 5.26 23.56
N ARG A 38 -11.96 4.58 22.72
CA ARG A 38 -11.77 3.18 22.39
C ARG A 38 -12.39 2.94 21.03
N VAL A 39 -11.56 2.78 20.01
CA VAL A 39 -12.02 2.49 18.66
C VAL A 39 -11.08 1.51 17.98
N HIS A 40 -11.61 0.46 17.39
CA HIS A 40 -10.81 -0.55 16.71
C HIS A 40 -10.30 -0.04 15.36
N ARG A 41 -9.04 -0.33 15.02
CA ARG A 41 -8.40 0.18 13.80
C ARG A 41 -9.08 -0.25 12.50
N GLU A 42 -9.69 -1.44 12.47
CA GLU A 42 -10.46 -1.90 11.31
C GLU A 42 -11.71 -1.04 11.06
N LEU A 43 -12.38 -0.58 12.13
CA LEU A 43 -13.52 0.34 11.99
C LEU A 43 -13.05 1.69 11.43
N VAL A 44 -11.98 2.24 11.98
CA VAL A 44 -11.43 3.52 11.51
C VAL A 44 -11.04 3.43 10.02
N ALA A 45 -10.43 2.32 9.62
CA ALA A 45 -10.10 2.04 8.23
C ALA A 45 -11.36 1.90 7.35
N ALA A 46 -12.39 1.20 7.81
CA ALA A 46 -13.65 1.07 7.09
C ALA A 46 -14.31 2.44 6.86
N VAL A 47 -14.34 3.31 7.86
CA VAL A 47 -14.88 4.67 7.73
C VAL A 47 -14.08 5.50 6.72
N GLN A 48 -12.75 5.39 6.72
CA GLN A 48 -11.90 6.01 5.70
C GLN A 48 -12.21 5.50 4.29
N LEU A 49 -12.42 4.19 4.12
CA LEU A 49 -12.76 3.59 2.83
C LEU A 49 -14.14 4.05 2.34
N VAL A 50 -15.13 4.19 3.24
CA VAL A 50 -16.44 4.76 2.90
C VAL A 50 -16.28 6.19 2.40
N ARG A 51 -15.47 7.01 3.09
CA ARG A 51 -15.21 8.38 2.64
C ARG A 51 -14.53 8.42 1.26
N ASN A 52 -13.53 7.56 1.03
CA ASN A 52 -12.80 7.49 -0.23
C ASN A 52 -13.73 7.11 -1.39
N ASP A 53 -14.58 6.10 -1.20
CA ASP A 53 -15.51 5.63 -2.21
C ASP A 53 -16.67 6.61 -2.46
N LEU A 54 -17.13 7.32 -1.42
CA LEU A 54 -18.14 8.36 -1.55
C LEU A 54 -17.61 9.62 -2.27
N ALA A 55 -16.31 9.90 -2.16
CA ALA A 55 -15.65 11.11 -2.68
C ALA A 55 -16.28 12.43 -2.17
N GLN A 56 -16.87 12.41 -0.96
CA GLN A 56 -17.47 13.56 -0.29
C GLN A 56 -17.15 13.56 1.21
N GLY A 57 -17.48 14.65 1.89
CA GLY A 57 -17.34 14.75 3.34
C GLY A 57 -18.18 13.70 4.08
N VAL A 58 -17.54 12.98 5.00
CA VAL A 58 -18.17 12.08 5.96
C VAL A 58 -17.78 12.55 7.36
N SER A 59 -18.74 12.65 8.26
CA SER A 59 -18.53 13.05 9.65
C SER A 59 -18.95 11.93 10.59
N ILE A 60 -18.26 11.82 11.72
CA ILE A 60 -18.62 10.89 12.79
C ILE A 60 -19.63 11.58 13.71
N ALA A 61 -20.88 11.14 13.62
CA ALA A 61 -21.99 11.66 14.44
C ALA A 61 -22.01 11.06 15.86
N GLY A 62 -21.23 10.00 16.11
CA GLY A 62 -21.02 9.46 17.44
C GLY A 62 -20.52 8.03 17.44
N VAL A 63 -20.08 7.57 18.62
CA VAL A 63 -19.57 6.21 18.87
C VAL A 63 -20.26 5.54 20.07
N LEU A 64 -21.35 6.14 20.57
CA LEU A 64 -22.15 5.58 21.65
C LEU A 64 -23.37 4.81 21.14
N PRO A 65 -23.81 3.75 21.82
CA PRO A 65 -25.02 3.01 21.44
C PRO A 65 -26.25 3.92 21.45
N ARG A 66 -27.21 3.62 20.57
CA ARG A 66 -28.55 4.25 20.57
C ARG A 66 -29.59 3.14 20.75
N GLY A 67 -30.25 3.12 21.92
CA GLY A 67 -31.16 2.03 22.28
C GLY A 67 -30.44 0.69 22.43
N SER A 68 -30.84 -0.31 21.64
CA SER A 68 -30.18 -1.62 21.57
C SER A 68 -29.03 -1.65 20.56
N THR A 69 -29.03 -0.77 19.56
CA THR A 69 -28.03 -0.73 18.48
C THR A 69 -26.67 -0.26 19.00
N GLY A 70 -25.64 -1.09 18.80
CA GLY A 70 -24.27 -0.86 19.29
C GLY A 70 -23.99 -1.35 20.72
N ARG A 71 -25.00 -1.86 21.45
CA ARG A 71 -24.79 -2.33 22.84
C ARG A 71 -23.83 -3.52 22.87
N GLY A 72 -22.80 -3.46 23.72
CA GLY A 72 -21.78 -4.52 23.85
C GLY A 72 -20.73 -4.53 22.71
N LEU A 73 -20.81 -3.58 21.78
CA LEU A 73 -19.91 -3.48 20.62
C LEU A 73 -18.94 -2.31 20.77
N ASP A 74 -18.45 -2.07 21.98
CA ASP A 74 -17.64 -0.90 22.29
C ASP A 74 -16.41 -0.79 21.36
N GLY A 75 -16.28 0.36 20.70
CA GLY A 75 -15.24 0.64 19.70
C GLY A 75 -15.36 -0.11 18.37
N ARG A 76 -16.45 -0.85 18.11
CA ARG A 76 -16.66 -1.67 16.89
C ARG A 76 -17.77 -1.14 15.97
N PHE A 77 -18.38 -0.01 16.29
CA PHE A 77 -19.32 0.67 15.40
C PHE A 77 -19.14 2.20 15.45
N ALA A 78 -19.70 2.89 14.46
CA ALA A 78 -19.80 4.34 14.42
C ALA A 78 -21.12 4.78 13.78
N TRP A 79 -21.59 5.97 14.15
CA TRP A 79 -22.66 6.67 13.46
C TRP A 79 -22.03 7.67 12.49
N LEU A 80 -22.36 7.56 11.21
CA LEU A 80 -21.81 8.40 10.15
C LEU A 80 -22.88 9.36 9.62
N LYS A 81 -22.45 10.52 9.14
CA LYS A 81 -23.28 11.51 8.47
C LYS A 81 -22.57 12.03 7.22
N SER A 82 -23.35 12.34 6.19
CA SER A 82 -22.89 13.02 4.98
C SER A 82 -24.03 13.85 4.39
N ALA A 83 -23.76 14.64 3.35
CA ALA A 83 -24.75 15.45 2.65
C ALA A 83 -25.88 14.60 2.02
N SER A 84 -25.56 13.36 1.60
CA SER A 84 -26.54 12.42 1.06
C SER A 84 -26.45 11.07 1.79
N LEU A 85 -27.42 10.80 2.66
CA LEU A 85 -27.52 9.53 3.38
C LEU A 85 -27.68 8.32 2.42
N PRO A 86 -28.48 8.38 1.33
CA PRO A 86 -28.54 7.28 0.37
C PRO A 86 -27.18 6.99 -0.31
N ALA A 87 -26.43 8.04 -0.67
CA ALA A 87 -25.10 7.86 -1.27
C ALA A 87 -24.10 7.28 -0.25
N LEU A 88 -24.16 7.75 1.00
CA LEU A 88 -23.35 7.22 2.10
C LEU A 88 -23.63 5.73 2.35
N ALA A 89 -24.92 5.34 2.40
CA ALA A 89 -25.33 3.95 2.56
C ALA A 89 -24.87 3.07 1.39
N ALA A 90 -25.01 3.57 0.15
CA ALA A 90 -24.52 2.86 -1.04
C ALA A 90 -23.00 2.64 -0.99
N SER A 91 -22.24 3.66 -0.57
CA SER A 91 -20.79 3.57 -0.39
C SER A 91 -20.39 2.57 0.70
N ALA A 92 -21.03 2.65 1.87
CA ALA A 92 -20.85 1.68 2.94
C ALA A 92 -21.14 0.25 2.48
N ALA A 93 -22.19 0.05 1.69
CA ALA A 93 -22.52 -1.27 1.15
C ALA A 93 -21.44 -1.83 0.22
N ARG A 94 -20.71 -0.99 -0.54
CA ARG A 94 -19.55 -1.43 -1.33
C ARG A 94 -18.40 -1.86 -0.43
N VAL A 95 -18.11 -1.07 0.60
CA VAL A 95 -17.08 -1.38 1.61
C VAL A 95 -17.42 -2.65 2.41
N ALA A 96 -18.70 -2.92 2.66
CA ALA A 96 -19.17 -4.17 3.26
C ALA A 96 -18.93 -5.40 2.37
N ARG A 97 -19.10 -5.27 1.05
CA ARG A 97 -18.78 -6.38 0.11
C ARG A 97 -17.31 -6.78 0.13
N ASP A 98 -16.43 -5.83 0.45
CA ASP A 98 -14.99 -6.08 0.66
C ASP A 98 -14.69 -6.65 2.07
N GLY A 99 -15.71 -6.88 2.89
CA GLY A 99 -15.59 -7.50 4.22
C GLY A 99 -15.06 -6.58 5.31
N TRP A 100 -15.13 -5.26 5.13
CA TRP A 100 -14.72 -4.27 6.13
C TRP A 100 -15.85 -3.89 7.10
N LEU A 101 -17.10 -4.00 6.65
CA LEU A 101 -18.29 -3.73 7.43
C LEU A 101 -19.18 -4.98 7.46
N LEU A 102 -19.75 -5.27 8.63
CA LEU A 102 -20.68 -6.36 8.88
C LEU A 102 -22.13 -5.91 8.74
N ARG A 103 -22.46 -4.74 9.30
CA ARG A 103 -23.84 -4.24 9.39
C ARG A 103 -23.90 -2.76 9.08
N ILE A 104 -24.93 -2.38 8.32
CA ILE A 104 -25.20 -1.02 7.88
C ILE A 104 -26.68 -0.75 8.02
N GLU A 105 -27.06 0.30 8.74
CA GLU A 105 -28.46 0.67 8.95
C GLU A 105 -28.67 2.17 8.94
N SER A 106 -29.70 2.64 8.23
CA SER A 106 -30.11 4.05 8.26
C SER A 106 -30.99 4.31 9.47
N HIS A 107 -30.66 5.33 10.27
CA HIS A 107 -31.41 5.76 11.44
C HIS A 107 -31.62 7.28 11.38
N GLY A 108 -32.76 7.73 10.88
CA GLY A 108 -33.02 9.15 10.68
C GLY A 108 -32.03 9.76 9.67
N ASP A 109 -31.22 10.73 10.12
CA ASP A 109 -30.23 11.44 9.31
C ASP A 109 -28.80 10.88 9.43
N VAL A 110 -28.62 9.74 10.10
CA VAL A 110 -27.32 9.08 10.28
C VAL A 110 -27.33 7.64 9.80
N LEU A 111 -26.15 7.14 9.47
CA LEU A 111 -25.88 5.75 9.11
C LEU A 111 -25.12 5.05 10.22
N TYR A 112 -25.68 3.99 10.78
CA TYR A 112 -24.95 3.05 11.62
C TYR A 112 -24.04 2.18 10.74
N VAL A 113 -22.77 2.05 11.11
CA VAL A 113 -21.85 1.08 10.52
C VAL A 113 -21.14 0.29 11.61
N GLU A 114 -20.99 -1.00 11.40
CA GLU A 114 -20.36 -1.94 12.34
C GLU A 114 -19.31 -2.77 11.61
N MET A 115 -18.12 -2.92 12.21
CA MET A 115 -17.09 -3.81 11.68
C MET A 115 -17.35 -5.28 12.10
N PRO A 116 -16.81 -6.26 11.37
CA PRO A 116 -16.82 -7.66 11.80
C PRO A 116 -16.12 -7.86 13.16
N ASP A 117 -16.33 -9.03 13.77
CA ASP A 117 -15.61 -9.44 14.97
C ASP A 117 -14.08 -9.41 14.73
N PRO A 118 -13.28 -8.66 15.51
CA PRO A 118 -11.83 -8.55 15.28
C PRO A 118 -11.10 -9.88 15.37
N ASP A 119 -11.62 -10.87 16.12
CA ASP A 119 -11.03 -12.20 16.22
C ASP A 119 -11.39 -13.10 15.02
N LYS A 120 -12.35 -12.67 14.18
CA LYS A 120 -12.90 -13.43 13.05
C LYS A 120 -13.09 -12.54 11.82
N LEU A 121 -12.08 -11.73 11.50
CA LEU A 121 -12.13 -10.86 10.33
C LEU A 121 -12.31 -11.69 9.04
N PRO A 122 -13.18 -11.26 8.11
CA PRO A 122 -13.31 -11.90 6.81
C PRO A 122 -11.98 -11.93 6.07
N ALA A 123 -11.66 -13.09 5.50
CA ALA A 123 -10.46 -13.24 4.69
C ALA A 123 -10.53 -12.35 3.44
N LEU A 124 -9.39 -11.77 3.07
CA LEU A 124 -9.26 -11.03 1.82
C LEU A 124 -9.13 -11.99 0.64
N ALA A 125 -9.79 -11.64 -0.47
CA ALA A 125 -9.46 -12.21 -1.77
C ALA A 125 -8.03 -11.81 -2.16
N ALA A 126 -7.31 -12.69 -2.86
CA ALA A 126 -5.90 -12.45 -3.23
C ALA A 126 -5.70 -11.19 -4.09
N GLU A 127 -6.58 -10.96 -5.08
CA GLU A 127 -6.57 -9.75 -5.90
C GLU A 127 -6.70 -8.50 -5.04
N ARG A 128 -7.71 -8.47 -4.15
CA ARG A 128 -7.91 -7.35 -3.24
C ARG A 128 -6.73 -7.13 -2.31
N ALA A 129 -6.15 -8.20 -1.76
CA ALA A 129 -4.96 -8.11 -0.92
C ALA A 129 -3.80 -7.47 -1.68
N LEU A 130 -3.59 -7.84 -2.94
CA LEU A 130 -2.50 -7.32 -3.74
C LEU A 130 -2.73 -5.86 -4.16
N ASP A 131 -3.95 -5.46 -4.51
CA ASP A 131 -4.30 -4.03 -4.70
C ASP A 131 -3.93 -3.19 -3.46
N LEU A 132 -4.28 -3.68 -2.27
CA LEU A 132 -3.94 -3.02 -1.01
C LEU A 132 -2.43 -3.00 -0.77
N ALA A 133 -1.72 -4.09 -1.08
CA ALA A 133 -0.25 -4.16 -0.95
C ALA A 133 0.44 -3.17 -1.89
N ILE A 134 -0.04 -3.00 -3.13
CA ILE A 134 0.44 -2.00 -4.09
C ILE A 134 0.21 -0.59 -3.54
N ALA A 135 -1.00 -0.29 -3.03
CA ALA A 135 -1.31 1.01 -2.47
C ALA A 135 -0.41 1.37 -1.28
N VAL A 136 -0.16 0.42 -0.37
CA VAL A 136 0.75 0.60 0.76
C VAL A 136 2.20 0.77 0.26
N THR A 137 2.66 -0.07 -0.67
CA THR A 137 4.02 0.00 -1.23
C THR A 137 4.28 1.36 -1.90
N ALA A 138 3.35 1.83 -2.73
CA ALA A 138 3.45 3.09 -3.44
C ALA A 138 3.46 4.31 -2.50
N ALA A 139 2.69 4.26 -1.41
CA ALA A 139 2.54 5.38 -0.48
C ALA A 139 3.80 5.73 0.34
N PHE A 140 4.84 4.90 0.28
CA PHE A 140 6.15 5.30 0.80
C PHE A 140 6.93 6.22 -0.15
N GLU A 141 6.64 6.18 -1.46
CA GLU A 141 7.35 6.96 -2.49
C GLU A 141 6.68 8.30 -2.76
N THR A 142 5.36 8.36 -2.65
CA THR A 142 4.58 9.56 -3.00
C THR A 142 3.46 9.85 -2.02
N SER A 143 3.18 11.15 -1.89
CA SER A 143 1.87 11.66 -1.50
C SER A 143 1.01 11.94 -2.75
N GLY A 144 -0.28 11.67 -2.70
CA GLY A 144 -1.21 11.92 -3.81
C GLY A 144 -1.53 10.67 -4.61
N ASP A 145 -1.98 10.83 -5.86
CA ASP A 145 -2.26 9.70 -6.76
C ASP A 145 -0.94 9.11 -7.30
N PRO A 146 -0.56 7.89 -6.89
CA PRO A 146 0.73 7.31 -7.27
C PRO A 146 0.82 6.99 -8.76
N HIS A 147 -0.30 6.86 -9.48
CA HIS A 147 -0.30 6.66 -10.94
C HIS A 147 0.19 7.89 -11.70
N LEU A 148 0.25 9.05 -11.06
CA LEU A 148 0.68 10.32 -11.66
C LEU A 148 2.14 10.66 -11.33
N GLN A 149 2.83 9.81 -10.55
CA GLN A 149 4.19 10.08 -10.13
C GLN A 149 5.16 9.93 -11.31
N VAL A 150 5.87 11.00 -11.62
CA VAL A 150 6.98 11.05 -12.58
C VAL A 150 8.22 11.50 -11.83
N THR A 151 9.32 10.77 -11.97
CA THR A 151 10.56 11.06 -11.25
C THR A 151 11.76 10.97 -12.20
N GLY A 152 12.64 11.97 -12.13
CA GLY A 152 13.84 12.06 -12.97
C GLY A 152 14.99 11.18 -12.51
N ASN A 153 16.17 11.38 -13.10
CA ASN A 153 17.35 10.53 -12.96
C ASN A 153 18.17 10.77 -11.67
N PHE A 154 17.54 10.82 -10.50
CA PHE A 154 18.25 11.05 -9.24
C PHE A 154 19.09 9.85 -8.77
N ASP A 155 18.72 8.64 -9.20
CA ASP A 155 19.30 7.35 -8.80
C ASP A 155 20.06 6.63 -9.94
N GLY A 156 20.14 7.25 -11.12
CA GLY A 156 20.76 6.63 -12.30
C GLY A 156 19.81 5.80 -13.18
N ALA A 157 18.50 5.72 -12.86
CA ALA A 157 17.52 4.93 -13.61
C ALA A 157 16.89 5.65 -14.82
N GLY A 158 17.20 6.93 -15.03
CA GLY A 158 16.79 7.77 -16.17
C GLY A 158 15.43 8.46 -15.97
N LEU A 159 14.37 7.66 -15.95
CA LEU A 159 12.98 8.07 -15.74
C LEU A 159 12.28 6.95 -14.99
N SER A 160 11.59 7.29 -13.92
CA SER A 160 10.74 6.40 -13.13
C SER A 160 9.29 6.89 -13.16
N PHE A 161 8.33 5.97 -13.28
CA PHE A 161 6.91 6.31 -13.44
C PHE A 161 5.97 5.37 -12.66
N GLY A 162 4.94 5.96 -12.06
CA GLY A 162 3.80 5.27 -11.46
C GLY A 162 4.06 4.63 -10.07
N PRO A 163 3.06 3.94 -9.50
CA PRO A 163 3.09 3.33 -8.15
C PRO A 163 4.23 2.36 -7.90
N LEU A 164 4.73 1.69 -8.95
CA LEU A 164 5.82 0.70 -8.85
C LEU A 164 7.18 1.30 -9.19
N GLN A 165 7.24 2.60 -9.51
CA GLN A 165 8.44 3.29 -9.98
C GLN A 165 9.15 2.50 -11.10
N VAL A 166 8.37 2.02 -12.07
CA VAL A 166 8.95 1.33 -13.24
C VAL A 166 9.85 2.31 -13.98
N ASN A 167 11.04 1.86 -14.37
CA ASN A 167 12.07 2.76 -14.88
C ASN A 167 12.81 2.25 -16.11
N LEU A 168 13.52 3.18 -16.77
CA LEU A 168 14.31 2.90 -17.97
C LEU A 168 15.51 2.01 -17.67
N GLY A 169 16.23 2.26 -16.58
CA GLY A 169 17.45 1.53 -16.23
C GLY A 169 17.26 0.02 -16.10
N THR A 170 16.14 -0.39 -15.51
CA THR A 170 15.81 -1.82 -15.32
C THR A 170 15.07 -2.45 -16.50
N GLY A 171 14.54 -1.65 -17.43
CA GLY A 171 13.74 -2.13 -18.56
C GLY A 171 12.25 -2.30 -18.27
N THR A 172 11.80 -2.05 -17.03
CA THR A 172 10.42 -2.31 -16.61
C THR A 172 9.44 -1.32 -17.23
N LEU A 173 9.86 -0.06 -17.44
CA LEU A 173 9.01 0.97 -18.05
C LEU A 173 8.69 0.59 -19.50
N GLN A 174 9.71 0.16 -20.24
CA GLN A 174 9.63 -0.24 -21.64
C GLN A 174 8.67 -1.41 -21.82
N GLU A 175 8.78 -2.43 -20.95
CA GLU A 175 7.88 -3.57 -20.96
C GLU A 175 6.43 -3.18 -20.67
N LEU A 176 6.18 -2.32 -19.67
CA LEU A 176 4.83 -1.87 -19.34
C LEU A 176 4.18 -1.11 -20.52
N PHE A 177 4.91 -0.16 -21.10
CA PHE A 177 4.40 0.61 -22.24
C PHE A 177 4.22 -0.26 -23.49
N ARG A 178 5.08 -1.27 -23.71
CA ARG A 178 4.91 -2.25 -24.79
C ARG A 178 3.63 -3.07 -24.62
N ARG A 179 3.33 -3.55 -23.40
CA ARG A 179 2.10 -4.28 -23.10
C ARG A 179 0.86 -3.44 -23.36
N HIS A 180 0.87 -2.19 -22.88
CA HIS A 180 -0.25 -1.28 -23.09
C HIS A 180 -0.44 -0.90 -24.56
N ALA A 181 0.64 -0.61 -25.29
CA ALA A 181 0.57 -0.36 -26.73
C ALA A 181 0.01 -1.57 -27.51
N GLY A 182 0.34 -2.79 -27.08
CA GLY A 182 -0.25 -4.00 -27.65
C GLY A 182 -1.75 -4.18 -27.36
N ARG A 183 -2.31 -3.46 -26.37
CA ARG A 183 -3.74 -3.43 -26.08
C ARG A 183 -4.46 -2.29 -26.80
N ASP A 184 -3.94 -1.08 -26.72
CA ASP A 184 -4.55 0.11 -27.30
C ASP A 184 -3.50 1.21 -27.57
N GLU A 185 -2.78 1.08 -28.69
CA GLU A 185 -1.80 2.09 -29.11
C GLU A 185 -2.46 3.45 -29.39
N ALA A 186 -3.69 3.47 -29.90
CA ALA A 186 -4.38 4.71 -30.25
C ALA A 186 -4.63 5.58 -29.01
N ARG A 187 -5.08 4.96 -27.92
CA ARG A 187 -5.29 5.61 -26.63
C ARG A 187 -3.98 6.07 -26.00
N LEU A 188 -2.94 5.24 -26.04
CA LEU A 188 -1.61 5.64 -25.57
C LEU A 188 -1.04 6.83 -26.36
N ARG A 189 -1.16 6.79 -27.69
CA ARG A 189 -0.76 7.87 -28.58
C ARG A 189 -1.51 9.16 -28.27
N ALA A 190 -2.81 9.09 -27.98
CA ALA A 190 -3.61 10.25 -27.61
C ALA A 190 -3.07 10.94 -26.33
N CYS A 191 -2.55 10.18 -25.37
CA CYS A 191 -1.97 10.74 -24.14
C CYS A 191 -0.69 11.56 -24.40
N PHE A 192 0.15 11.13 -25.36
CA PHE A 192 1.39 11.84 -25.70
C PHE A 192 1.20 12.96 -26.73
N GLY A 193 0.16 12.89 -27.56
CA GLY A 193 -0.08 13.87 -28.63
C GLY A 193 1.15 14.03 -29.53
N ALA A 194 1.65 15.26 -29.65
CA ALA A 194 2.82 15.59 -30.47
C ALA A 194 4.14 14.94 -29.98
N LEU A 195 4.22 14.52 -28.72
CA LEU A 195 5.39 13.84 -28.15
C LEU A 195 5.49 12.36 -28.54
N TRP A 196 4.42 11.78 -29.10
CA TRP A 196 4.35 10.36 -29.41
C TRP A 196 5.48 9.85 -30.33
N PRO A 197 5.84 10.54 -31.43
CA PRO A 197 6.92 10.06 -32.30
C PRO A 197 8.28 10.01 -31.59
N GLU A 198 8.56 10.96 -30.69
CA GLU A 198 9.80 10.96 -29.91
C GLU A 198 9.78 9.87 -28.83
N TRP A 199 8.64 9.67 -28.16
CA TRP A 199 8.47 8.58 -27.19
C TRP A 199 8.75 7.21 -27.83
N GLN A 200 8.16 6.96 -29.00
CA GLN A 200 8.41 5.73 -29.74
C GLN A 200 9.88 5.60 -30.18
N ARG A 201 10.52 6.70 -30.59
CA ARG A 201 11.94 6.71 -30.95
C ARG A 201 12.81 6.35 -29.75
N MET A 202 12.52 6.92 -28.58
CA MET A 202 13.21 6.62 -27.33
C MET A 202 13.09 5.13 -26.97
N LEU A 203 11.87 4.56 -27.00
CA LEU A 203 11.65 3.15 -26.69
C LEU A 203 12.37 2.19 -27.66
N ARG A 204 12.66 2.62 -28.89
CA ARG A 204 13.40 1.84 -29.91
C ARG A 204 14.91 2.06 -29.91
N LEU A 205 15.45 2.90 -29.02
CA LEU A 205 16.90 3.06 -28.89
C LEU A 205 17.56 1.70 -28.62
N PRO A 206 18.74 1.43 -29.21
CA PRO A 206 19.32 0.08 -29.22
C PRO A 206 19.86 -0.37 -27.86
N SER A 207 19.95 0.52 -26.86
CA SER A 207 20.41 0.16 -25.52
C SER A 207 19.68 0.92 -24.41
N ARG A 208 19.55 0.28 -23.24
CA ARG A 208 19.04 0.92 -22.02
C ARG A 208 19.89 2.11 -21.58
N VAL A 209 21.20 2.06 -21.80
CA VAL A 209 22.11 3.17 -21.50
C VAL A 209 21.73 4.43 -22.27
N GLN A 210 21.38 4.31 -23.55
CA GLN A 210 20.93 5.46 -24.35
C GLN A 210 19.55 5.96 -23.91
N GLN A 211 18.64 5.06 -23.52
CA GLN A 211 17.34 5.44 -22.96
C GLN A 211 17.49 6.19 -21.64
N VAL A 212 18.35 5.70 -20.75
CA VAL A 212 18.70 6.38 -19.49
C VAL A 212 19.32 7.75 -19.78
N LYS A 213 20.22 7.86 -20.77
CA LYS A 213 20.79 9.15 -21.18
C LYS A 213 19.72 10.13 -21.69
N TRP A 214 18.71 9.66 -22.42
CA TRP A 214 17.57 10.47 -22.81
C TRP A 214 16.77 10.96 -21.60
N GLY A 215 16.48 10.07 -20.64
CA GLY A 215 15.80 10.45 -19.40
C GLY A 215 16.61 11.44 -18.56
N ASP A 216 17.92 11.25 -18.50
CA ASP A 216 18.84 12.16 -17.82
C ASP A 216 18.82 13.57 -18.42
N ALA A 217 18.81 13.67 -19.76
CA ALA A 217 18.74 14.96 -20.46
C ALA A 217 17.43 15.72 -20.20
N LEU A 218 16.35 15.00 -19.88
CA LEU A 218 15.04 15.57 -19.55
C LEU A 218 14.81 15.73 -18.04
N SER A 219 15.73 15.28 -17.21
CA SER A 219 15.63 15.44 -15.76
C SER A 219 15.88 16.90 -15.33
N ARG A 220 15.21 17.34 -14.27
CA ARG A 220 15.17 18.73 -13.81
C ARG A 220 15.29 18.83 -12.29
N GLY A 221 15.59 20.04 -11.81
CA GLY A 221 15.60 20.37 -10.39
C GLY A 221 16.80 19.82 -9.61
N PRO A 222 16.86 20.10 -8.29
CA PRO A 222 17.95 19.64 -7.43
C PRO A 222 18.08 18.12 -7.47
N ARG A 223 19.30 17.62 -7.65
CA ARG A 223 19.61 16.18 -7.77
C ARG A 223 18.82 15.45 -8.86
N LYS A 224 18.33 16.16 -9.89
CA LYS A 224 17.60 15.57 -11.02
C LYS A 224 16.32 14.83 -10.61
N SER A 225 15.66 15.24 -9.52
CA SER A 225 14.45 14.56 -9.04
C SER A 225 13.19 14.87 -9.86
N GLY A 226 13.14 16.04 -10.51
CA GLY A 226 12.05 16.42 -11.40
C GLY A 226 12.27 15.95 -12.84
N PHE A 227 11.24 16.10 -13.67
CA PHE A 227 11.29 15.78 -15.09
C PHE A 227 10.76 16.94 -15.92
N ASP A 228 10.99 16.91 -17.23
CA ASP A 228 10.53 17.95 -18.14
C ASP A 228 9.00 18.13 -18.06
N PRO A 229 8.48 19.38 -17.97
CA PRO A 229 7.05 19.61 -17.74
C PRO A 229 6.13 19.05 -18.83
N ALA A 230 6.53 19.13 -20.11
CA ALA A 230 5.69 18.64 -21.20
C ALA A 230 5.57 17.11 -21.17
N TRP A 231 6.70 16.44 -20.92
CA TRP A 231 6.73 14.99 -20.72
C TRP A 231 6.02 14.54 -19.45
N THR A 232 6.14 15.31 -18.37
CA THR A 232 5.42 15.06 -17.12
C THR A 232 3.91 15.09 -17.35
N ALA A 233 3.40 16.10 -18.04
CA ALA A 233 1.98 16.20 -18.36
C ALA A 233 1.49 15.02 -19.23
N ALA A 234 2.27 14.61 -20.24
CA ALA A 234 1.95 13.45 -21.06
C ALA A 234 1.91 12.14 -20.25
N LEU A 235 2.91 11.92 -19.39
CA LEU A 235 2.95 10.75 -18.51
C LEU A 235 1.82 10.77 -17.48
N GLN A 236 1.45 11.95 -16.96
CA GLN A 236 0.28 12.08 -16.08
C GLN A 236 -1.03 11.79 -16.82
N ALA A 237 -1.18 12.20 -18.09
CA ALA A 237 -2.32 11.80 -18.91
C ALA A 237 -2.41 10.28 -19.07
N VAL A 238 -1.27 9.60 -19.30
CA VAL A 238 -1.18 8.12 -19.27
C VAL A 238 -1.59 7.59 -17.90
N GLY A 239 -1.11 8.21 -16.82
CA GLY A 239 -1.46 7.85 -15.45
C GLY A 239 -2.93 8.04 -15.10
N HIS A 240 -3.66 8.92 -15.79
CA HIS A 240 -5.12 9.08 -15.65
C HIS A 240 -5.92 8.05 -16.46
N ASP A 241 -5.30 7.41 -17.44
CA ASP A 241 -5.97 6.48 -18.35
C ASP A 241 -6.38 5.18 -17.64
N ALA A 242 -7.68 4.86 -17.65
CA ALA A 242 -8.21 3.68 -16.96
C ALA A 242 -7.66 2.35 -17.51
N VAL A 243 -7.42 2.27 -18.83
CA VAL A 243 -6.87 1.07 -19.48
C VAL A 243 -5.40 0.91 -19.10
N PHE A 244 -4.65 2.01 -19.04
CA PHE A 244 -3.27 1.98 -18.57
C PHE A 244 -3.16 1.59 -17.09
N ARG A 245 -4.02 2.14 -16.22
CA ARG A 245 -4.09 1.73 -14.80
C ARG A 245 -4.35 0.23 -14.66
N SER A 246 -5.30 -0.30 -15.43
CA SER A 246 -5.59 -1.75 -15.45
C SER A 246 -4.39 -2.58 -15.93
N GLU A 247 -3.69 -2.15 -16.99
CA GLU A 247 -2.45 -2.82 -17.44
C GLU A 247 -1.36 -2.76 -16.38
N MET A 248 -1.16 -1.61 -15.74
CA MET A 248 -0.15 -1.43 -14.70
C MET A 248 -0.40 -2.34 -13.51
N LEU A 249 -1.66 -2.46 -13.07
CA LEU A 249 -2.04 -3.43 -12.05
C LEU A 249 -1.71 -4.84 -12.52
N ARG A 250 -2.15 -5.25 -13.72
CA ARG A 250 -1.82 -6.58 -14.29
C ARG A 250 -0.32 -6.83 -14.35
N TYR A 251 0.47 -5.84 -14.75
CA TYR A 251 1.91 -5.92 -14.75
C TYR A 251 2.48 -6.14 -13.33
N ALA A 252 1.91 -5.45 -12.33
CA ALA A 252 2.26 -5.61 -10.93
C ALA A 252 2.02 -7.06 -10.45
N TYR A 253 0.86 -7.61 -10.82
CA TYR A 253 0.46 -9.00 -10.57
C TYR A 253 1.47 -9.98 -11.20
N ASP A 254 1.67 -9.89 -12.51
CA ASP A 254 2.51 -10.82 -13.26
C ASP A 254 3.97 -10.79 -12.81
N THR A 255 4.48 -9.60 -12.49
CA THR A 255 5.91 -9.40 -12.23
C THR A 255 6.25 -9.61 -10.77
N TYR A 256 5.54 -8.93 -9.86
CA TYR A 256 5.89 -8.93 -8.44
C TYR A 256 5.06 -9.94 -7.64
N GLY A 257 3.84 -10.26 -8.08
CA GLY A 257 3.08 -11.39 -7.55
C GLY A 257 3.87 -12.69 -7.71
N ARG A 258 4.45 -12.96 -8.89
CA ARG A 258 5.28 -14.15 -9.09
C ARG A 258 6.50 -14.22 -8.15
N LYS A 259 7.18 -13.09 -7.94
CA LYS A 259 8.30 -13.00 -6.99
C LYS A 259 7.85 -13.30 -5.56
N LEU A 260 6.67 -12.83 -5.16
CA LEU A 260 6.09 -13.12 -3.85
C LEU A 260 5.86 -14.62 -3.68
N ILE A 261 5.36 -15.34 -4.70
CA ILE A 261 5.21 -16.81 -4.63
C ILE A 261 6.54 -17.48 -4.37
N VAL A 262 7.57 -17.11 -5.15
CA VAL A 262 8.88 -17.73 -5.05
C VAL A 262 9.43 -17.54 -3.63
N ALA A 263 9.29 -16.33 -3.08
CA ALA A 263 9.65 -16.04 -1.70
C ALA A 263 8.86 -16.90 -0.68
N LEU A 264 7.53 -17.00 -0.85
CA LEU A 264 6.67 -17.79 0.04
C LEU A 264 6.96 -19.29 -0.03
N ALA A 265 7.14 -19.82 -1.23
CA ALA A 265 7.47 -21.23 -1.47
C ALA A 265 8.82 -21.57 -0.84
N TRP A 266 9.81 -20.69 -1.03
CA TRP A 266 11.13 -20.87 -0.40
C TRP A 266 11.05 -20.81 1.13
N LEU A 267 10.38 -19.82 1.70
CA LEU A 267 10.21 -19.70 3.15
C LEU A 267 9.50 -20.93 3.75
N ARG A 268 8.43 -21.40 3.09
CA ARG A 268 7.71 -22.63 3.49
C ARG A 268 8.61 -23.86 3.45
N GLY A 269 9.50 -23.95 2.46
CA GLY A 269 10.46 -25.05 2.33
C GLY A 269 11.52 -25.07 3.44
N VAL A 270 11.90 -23.90 3.98
CA VAL A 270 12.87 -23.80 5.08
C VAL A 270 12.20 -23.93 6.45
N ARG A 271 10.99 -23.40 6.62
CA ARG A 271 10.18 -23.50 7.85
C ARG A 271 8.72 -23.68 7.46
N PRO A 272 8.04 -24.79 7.83
CA PRO A 272 6.70 -25.13 7.35
C PRO A 272 5.58 -24.32 8.03
N ILE A 273 5.71 -23.00 8.07
CA ILE A 273 4.71 -22.05 8.57
C ILE A 273 3.98 -21.44 7.38
N ALA A 274 2.65 -21.49 7.40
CA ALA A 274 1.83 -20.87 6.37
C ALA A 274 1.71 -19.34 6.58
N ILE A 275 2.36 -18.56 5.74
CA ILE A 275 2.24 -17.10 5.74
C ILE A 275 0.97 -16.71 4.97
N ARG A 276 -0.12 -16.49 5.71
CA ARG A 276 -1.43 -16.10 5.14
C ARG A 276 -1.94 -14.75 5.62
N ASN A 277 -1.37 -14.20 6.69
CA ASN A 277 -1.78 -12.89 7.19
C ASN A 277 -1.41 -11.79 6.19
N PHE A 278 -2.34 -10.89 5.89
CA PHE A 278 -2.15 -9.86 4.89
C PHE A 278 -0.96 -8.93 5.18
N ARG A 279 -0.69 -8.56 6.44
CA ARG A 279 0.47 -7.71 6.79
C ARG A 279 1.79 -8.37 6.42
N CYS A 280 1.92 -9.67 6.68
CA CYS A 280 3.11 -10.43 6.32
C CYS A 280 3.29 -10.46 4.79
N LEU A 281 2.20 -10.69 4.06
CA LEU A 281 2.20 -10.72 2.60
C LEU A 281 2.54 -9.37 1.99
N ALA A 282 1.99 -8.28 2.51
CA ALA A 282 2.29 -6.94 2.06
C ALA A 282 3.77 -6.56 2.30
N ALA A 283 4.34 -6.96 3.44
CA ALA A 283 5.76 -6.72 3.74
C ALA A 283 6.70 -7.50 2.79
N LEU A 284 6.36 -8.75 2.47
CA LEU A 284 7.10 -9.55 1.50
C LEU A 284 6.90 -9.05 0.06
N TYR A 285 5.71 -8.56 -0.27
CA TYR A 285 5.45 -7.93 -1.57
C TYR A 285 6.31 -6.68 -1.76
N ASP A 286 6.33 -5.78 -0.77
CA ASP A 286 7.18 -4.58 -0.78
C ASP A 286 8.68 -4.95 -0.92
N LEU A 287 9.11 -6.01 -0.24
CA LEU A 287 10.44 -6.59 -0.44
C LEU A 287 10.69 -7.02 -1.89
N CYS A 288 9.77 -7.75 -2.50
CA CYS A 288 9.90 -8.18 -3.89
C CYS A 288 9.92 -7.00 -4.88
N VAL A 289 9.19 -5.91 -4.59
CA VAL A 289 9.20 -4.69 -5.40
C VAL A 289 10.55 -3.98 -5.29
N GLN A 290 10.99 -3.69 -4.07
CA GLN A 290 12.16 -2.85 -3.79
C GLN A 290 13.50 -3.59 -3.94
N GLN A 291 13.51 -4.91 -3.67
CA GLN A 291 14.73 -5.71 -3.56
C GLN A 291 14.72 -6.98 -4.43
N GLY A 292 13.65 -7.20 -5.20
CA GLY A 292 13.58 -8.21 -6.25
C GLY A 292 13.30 -9.63 -5.79
N SER A 293 14.05 -10.15 -4.82
CA SER A 293 13.92 -11.52 -4.30
C SER A 293 14.58 -11.66 -2.92
N LEU A 294 14.41 -12.84 -2.29
CA LEU A 294 15.09 -13.21 -1.04
C LEU A 294 16.49 -13.80 -1.26
N ASP A 295 16.89 -14.09 -2.50
CA ASP A 295 18.04 -14.95 -2.81
C ASP A 295 19.33 -14.55 -2.10
N LYS A 296 19.64 -13.24 -2.12
CA LYS A 296 20.85 -12.69 -1.49
C LYS A 296 20.93 -12.94 0.02
N ALA A 297 19.79 -13.15 0.68
CA ALA A 297 19.69 -13.35 2.11
C ALA A 297 19.40 -14.79 2.53
N HIS A 298 19.21 -15.73 1.59
CA HIS A 298 18.89 -17.13 1.90
C HIS A 298 19.80 -17.76 2.97
N PRO A 299 21.15 -17.63 2.91
CA PRO A 299 22.01 -18.24 3.93
C PRO A 299 21.82 -17.63 5.32
N ALA A 300 21.63 -16.30 5.40
CA ALA A 300 21.44 -15.60 6.67
C ALA A 300 20.07 -15.93 7.30
N ILE A 301 19.02 -15.99 6.48
CA ILE A 301 17.67 -16.36 6.91
C ILE A 301 17.66 -17.79 7.48
N ARG A 302 18.28 -18.78 6.81
CA ARG A 302 18.34 -20.16 7.33
C ARG A 302 18.99 -20.23 8.71
N ARG A 303 20.19 -19.63 8.85
CA ARG A 303 20.91 -19.60 10.13
C ARG A 303 20.09 -18.95 11.24
N ARG A 304 19.35 -17.89 10.91
CA ARG A 304 18.51 -17.20 11.88
C ARG A 304 17.27 -18.00 12.26
N ILE A 305 16.64 -18.69 11.31
CA ILE A 305 15.54 -19.62 11.58
C ILE A 305 15.99 -20.76 12.50
N GLU A 306 17.15 -21.35 12.25
CA GLU A 306 17.72 -22.42 13.10
C GLU A 306 17.97 -21.95 14.53
N ARG A 307 18.43 -20.70 14.70
CA ARG A 307 18.74 -20.11 16.00
C ARG A 307 17.51 -19.64 16.76
N GLU A 308 16.57 -18.98 16.09
CA GLU A 308 15.43 -18.29 16.72
C GLU A 308 14.16 -19.13 16.73
N ASP A 309 14.11 -20.22 15.96
CA ASP A 309 12.99 -21.16 15.87
C ASP A 309 11.62 -20.44 15.79
N PRO A 310 11.35 -19.63 14.75
CA PRO A 310 10.11 -18.86 14.66
C PRO A 310 8.89 -19.80 14.65
N GLN A 311 7.87 -19.46 15.45
CA GLN A 311 6.67 -20.29 15.64
C GLN A 311 5.45 -19.80 14.87
N ASP A 312 5.47 -18.55 14.40
CA ASP A 312 4.34 -17.89 13.77
C ASP A 312 4.75 -17.15 12.48
N PRO A 313 3.80 -16.81 11.59
CA PRO A 313 4.11 -16.17 10.32
C PRO A 313 4.70 -14.76 10.46
N PHE A 314 4.42 -14.01 11.53
CA PHE A 314 5.00 -12.69 11.75
C PHE A 314 6.48 -12.81 12.12
N ALA A 315 6.84 -13.72 13.01
CA ALA A 315 8.24 -13.98 13.37
C ALA A 315 9.07 -14.41 12.15
N LEU A 316 8.54 -15.35 11.35
CA LEU A 316 9.22 -15.79 10.13
C LEU A 316 9.35 -14.66 9.10
N THR A 317 8.31 -13.85 8.92
CA THR A 317 8.34 -12.71 7.99
C THR A 317 9.33 -11.65 8.45
N ARG A 318 9.40 -11.36 9.77
CA ARG A 318 10.36 -10.41 10.35
C ARG A 318 11.80 -10.80 10.02
N ILE A 319 12.16 -12.07 10.23
CA ILE A 319 13.48 -12.60 9.85
C ILE A 319 13.76 -12.35 8.36
N ALA A 320 12.81 -12.72 7.49
CA ALA A 320 12.99 -12.58 6.05
C ALA A 320 13.24 -11.13 5.62
N VAL A 321 12.45 -10.18 6.11
CA VAL A 321 12.56 -8.77 5.72
C VAL A 321 13.78 -8.08 6.31
N GLU A 322 14.17 -8.41 7.53
CA GLU A 322 15.36 -7.87 8.17
C GLU A 322 16.64 -8.35 7.47
N GLU A 323 16.79 -9.67 7.30
CA GLU A 323 17.99 -10.22 6.66
C GLU A 323 18.12 -9.77 5.22
N ARG A 324 17.01 -9.69 4.47
CA ARG A 324 17.07 -9.15 3.12
C ARG A 324 17.41 -7.67 3.09
N GLY A 325 16.89 -6.89 4.05
CA GLY A 325 17.27 -5.49 4.25
C GLY A 325 18.78 -5.30 4.46
N ARG A 326 19.43 -6.16 5.25
CA ARG A 326 20.88 -6.10 5.53
C ARG A 326 21.79 -6.34 4.33
N THR A 327 21.27 -6.87 3.23
CA THR A 327 22.04 -7.06 1.99
C THR A 327 22.01 -5.84 1.06
N ALA A 328 21.33 -4.75 1.44
CA ALA A 328 21.48 -3.45 0.81
C ALA A 328 22.84 -2.81 1.17
N SER A 329 23.24 -1.79 0.39
CA SER A 329 24.36 -0.93 0.77
C SER A 329 24.14 -0.34 2.16
N GLU A 330 25.20 -0.19 2.95
CA GLU A 330 25.14 0.13 4.37
C GLU A 330 24.24 1.33 4.69
N GLN A 331 24.37 2.40 3.91
CA GLN A 331 23.58 3.62 4.06
C GLN A 331 22.05 3.42 3.93
N TRP A 332 21.60 2.33 3.29
CA TRP A 332 20.19 2.05 3.01
C TRP A 332 19.59 0.93 3.87
N ARG A 333 20.39 0.23 4.68
CA ARG A 333 19.91 -0.93 5.44
C ARG A 333 18.81 -0.55 6.43
N ALA A 334 19.03 0.50 7.24
CA ALA A 334 18.05 0.97 8.21
C ALA A 334 16.74 1.41 7.53
N ASP A 335 16.83 2.14 6.40
CA ASP A 335 15.66 2.57 5.62
C ASP A 335 14.87 1.36 5.09
N CYS A 336 15.56 0.42 4.45
CA CYS A 336 14.97 -0.82 3.94
C CYS A 336 14.24 -1.61 5.04
N ILE A 337 14.89 -1.80 6.19
CA ILE A 337 14.31 -2.61 7.27
C ILE A 337 13.12 -1.88 7.91
N SER A 338 13.29 -0.61 8.30
CA SER A 338 12.23 0.17 8.96
C SER A 338 10.97 0.28 8.11
N ARG A 339 11.10 0.39 6.78
CA ARG A 339 9.98 0.38 5.83
C ARG A 339 9.13 -0.89 5.94
N ARG A 340 9.77 -2.06 5.93
CA ARG A 340 9.06 -3.35 5.93
C ARG A 340 8.52 -3.69 7.31
N LEU A 341 9.25 -3.33 8.37
CA LEU A 341 8.73 -3.42 9.72
C LEU A 341 7.56 -2.45 9.94
N CYS A 342 7.54 -1.29 9.29
CA CYS A 342 6.39 -0.39 9.32
C CYS A 342 5.11 -1.04 8.76
N ILE A 343 5.24 -1.80 7.67
CA ILE A 343 4.14 -2.63 7.13
C ILE A 343 3.80 -3.77 8.11
N LEU A 344 4.82 -4.51 8.56
CA LEU A 344 4.63 -5.71 9.36
C LEU A 344 3.98 -5.40 10.71
N GLU A 345 4.42 -4.35 11.40
CA GLU A 345 3.90 -3.89 12.70
C GLU A 345 2.66 -2.99 12.58
N ARG A 346 2.35 -2.53 11.35
CA ARG A 346 1.30 -1.55 11.08
C ARG A 346 1.55 -0.22 11.81
N GLU A 347 2.80 0.12 12.11
CA GLU A 347 3.20 1.37 12.76
C GLU A 347 4.67 1.69 12.48
N PRO A 348 5.12 2.97 12.50
CA PRO A 348 6.51 3.32 12.22
C PRO A 348 7.50 2.70 13.22
N VAL A 349 8.35 1.80 12.74
CA VAL A 349 9.39 1.14 13.56
C VAL A 349 10.72 1.85 13.38
N LYS A 350 11.31 2.33 14.48
CA LYS A 350 12.67 2.88 14.48
C LYS A 350 13.68 1.74 14.38
N VAL A 351 14.57 1.82 13.39
CA VAL A 351 15.64 0.84 13.15
C VAL A 351 16.99 1.55 13.17
N ILE A 352 17.95 0.94 13.85
CA ILE A 352 19.36 1.35 13.86
C ILE A 352 20.18 0.19 13.29
N GLU A 353 20.85 0.41 12.17
CA GLU A 353 21.58 -0.64 11.44
C GLU A 353 22.75 0.01 10.67
N ALA A 354 23.94 -0.62 10.73
CA ALA A 354 25.18 -0.11 10.11
C ALA A 354 25.47 1.38 10.40
N GLY A 355 25.23 1.83 11.63
CA GLY A 355 25.44 3.24 12.05
C GLY A 355 24.40 4.23 11.52
N GLN A 356 23.42 3.79 10.73
CA GLN A 356 22.32 4.61 10.25
C GLN A 356 21.06 4.40 11.09
N THR A 357 20.24 5.44 11.18
CA THR A 357 18.92 5.38 11.82
C THR A 357 17.85 5.75 10.82
N ALA A 358 16.78 4.96 10.75
CA ALA A 358 15.60 5.27 9.96
C ALA A 358 14.32 4.88 10.69
N GLN A 359 13.23 5.59 10.40
CA GLN A 359 11.89 5.27 10.87
C GLN A 359 10.91 5.69 9.78
N ARG A 360 10.61 4.76 8.87
CA ARG A 360 9.66 5.02 7.79
C ARG A 360 8.23 5.00 8.30
N ASP A 361 7.45 5.94 7.78
CA ASP A 361 6.03 6.05 8.03
C ASP A 361 5.27 5.93 6.69
N ASN A 362 3.98 5.58 6.79
CA ASN A 362 3.14 5.37 5.63
C ASN A 362 1.72 5.86 5.91
N PRO A 363 1.16 6.78 5.10
CA PRO A 363 -0.19 7.30 5.31
C PRO A 363 -1.30 6.24 5.08
N GLN A 364 -0.97 5.11 4.47
CA GLN A 364 -1.90 4.02 4.13
C GLN A 364 -1.87 2.84 5.11
N LEU A 365 -1.25 2.95 6.29
CA LEU A 365 -1.24 1.85 7.28
C LEU A 365 -2.64 1.41 7.73
N TYR A 366 -3.67 2.23 7.53
CA TYR A 366 -5.06 1.85 7.81
C TYR A 366 -5.55 0.72 6.88
N LEU A 367 -4.99 0.59 5.67
CA LEU A 367 -5.33 -0.49 4.72
C LEU A 367 -4.83 -1.87 5.17
N LEU A 368 -3.84 -1.93 6.05
CA LEU A 368 -3.21 -3.17 6.51
C LEU A 368 -4.08 -3.88 7.54
N ARG A 369 -4.84 -4.87 7.10
CA ARG A 369 -5.72 -5.68 7.96
C ARG A 369 -4.97 -6.79 8.68
N ASN A 370 -5.42 -7.13 9.88
CA ASN A 370 -5.02 -8.38 10.55
C ASN A 370 -5.88 -9.58 10.09
N ALA A 371 -6.08 -9.71 8.78
CA ALA A 371 -6.92 -10.74 8.17
C ALA A 371 -6.08 -11.73 7.36
N SER A 372 -6.56 -12.97 7.23
CA SER A 372 -5.97 -13.94 6.31
C SER A 372 -6.28 -13.60 4.86
N VAL A 373 -5.41 -14.01 3.93
CA VAL A 373 -5.65 -13.95 2.48
C VAL A 373 -5.91 -15.35 1.96
N ASN A 374 -7.02 -15.52 1.24
CA ASN A 374 -7.41 -16.79 0.66
C ASN A 374 -7.00 -16.89 -0.82
N GLN A 375 -6.79 -18.12 -1.30
CA GLN A 375 -6.60 -18.45 -2.71
C GLN A 375 -5.41 -17.75 -3.40
N MET A 376 -4.41 -17.28 -2.65
CA MET A 376 -3.22 -16.66 -3.26
C MET A 376 -2.59 -17.54 -4.34
N GLU A 377 -2.49 -18.85 -4.11
CA GLU A 377 -1.91 -19.83 -5.04
C GLU A 377 -2.56 -19.82 -6.43
N ARG A 378 -3.84 -19.43 -6.55
CA ARG A 378 -4.59 -19.40 -7.83
C ARG A 378 -4.29 -18.19 -8.71
N TYR A 379 -3.81 -17.09 -8.14
CA TYR A 379 -3.54 -15.84 -8.87
C TYR A 379 -2.06 -15.67 -9.23
N LEU A 380 -1.34 -16.77 -9.09
CA LEU A 380 0.10 -16.82 -8.95
C LEU A 380 0.68 -17.93 -9.87
N SER A 381 -0.17 -18.80 -10.41
CA SER A 381 0.14 -19.75 -11.50
C SER A 381 0.28 -19.06 -12.86
#